data_AF-V7F8C0-F1
#
_entry.id   AF-V7F8C0-F1
#
_cell.length_a   1.000
_cell.length_b   1.000
_cell.length_c   1.000
_cell.angle_alpha   90.00
_cell.angle_beta   90.00
_cell.angle_gamma   90.00
#
_symmetry.space_group_name_H-M   'P 1'
#
loop_
_entity.id
_entity.type
_entity.pdbx_description
1 polymer ?
#
loop_
_entity_poly.entity_id
_entity_poly.type
_entity_poly.pdbx_seq_one_letter_code
_entity_poly.pdbx_strand_id
1 'polypeptide(L)' 'MPRYRRHEEISEFHLAKIERQAWLLTVELRDAQLALKPFCAHWETIDQLHRDMRKALNLLNNRPADYEEPHFAPMSRG' A
#
# COMPACT_ATOMS: atom_id res chain seq x y z
N MET A 1 -0.29 -16.46 -35.45
CA MET A 1 0.31 -15.80 -34.27
C MET A 1 -0.63 -15.96 -33.10
N PRO A 2 -0.23 -16.63 -31.99
CA PRO A 2 -1.08 -16.70 -30.82
C PRO A 2 -1.15 -15.30 -30.20
N ARG A 3 -2.35 -14.71 -30.17
CA ARG A 3 -2.60 -13.48 -29.42
C ARG A 3 -2.60 -13.86 -27.94
N TYR A 4 -1.56 -13.48 -27.20
CA TYR A 4 -1.58 -13.59 -25.73
C TYR A 4 -2.82 -12.86 -25.23
N ARG A 5 -3.74 -13.59 -24.55
CA ARG A 5 -4.88 -12.97 -23.88
C ARG A 5 -4.33 -12.17 -22.71
N ARG A 6 -4.54 -10.86 -22.72
CA ARG A 6 -4.26 -10.01 -21.56
C ARG A 6 -5.33 -10.30 -20.51
N HIS A 7 -4.90 -10.50 -19.26
CA HIS A 7 -5.83 -10.61 -18.14
C HIS A 7 -6.37 -9.22 -17.80
N GLU A 8 -7.66 -9.13 -17.48
CA GLU A 8 -8.30 -7.88 -17.05
C GLU A 8 -7.85 -7.48 -15.63
N GLU A 9 -7.49 -8.47 -14.81
CA GLU A 9 -7.07 -8.29 -13.43
C GLU A 9 -5.62 -8.75 -13.20
N ILE A 10 -5.00 -8.19 -12.17
CA ILE A 10 -3.70 -8.64 -11.70
C ILE A 10 -3.82 -10.02 -11.07
N SER A 11 -2.87 -10.92 -11.34
CA SER A 11 -2.90 -12.23 -10.68
C SER A 11 -2.61 -12.09 -9.19
N GLU A 12 -3.25 -12.93 -8.37
CA GLU A 12 -3.06 -12.99 -6.91
C GLU A 12 -1.58 -13.12 -6.53
N PHE A 13 -0.80 -13.88 -7.30
CA PHE A 13 0.63 -14.02 -7.08
C PHE A 13 1.41 -12.70 -7.21
N HIS A 14 1.08 -11.90 -8.22
CA HIS A 14 1.70 -10.58 -8.39
C HIS A 14 1.19 -9.60 -7.34
N LEU A 15 -0.10 -9.66 -7.00
CA LEU A 15 -0.70 -8.84 -5.96
C LEU A 15 -0.02 -9.07 -4.61
N ALA A 16 0.13 -10.32 -4.18
CA ALA A 16 0.80 -10.68 -2.93
C ALA A 16 2.28 -10.21 -2.88
N LYS A 17 2.98 -10.24 -4.03
CA LYS A 17 4.34 -9.69 -4.14
C LYS A 17 4.34 -8.17 -3.97
N ILE A 18 3.40 -7.48 -4.61
CA ILE A 18 3.28 -6.02 -4.51
C ILE A 18 2.97 -5.61 -3.08
N GLU A 19 2.00 -6.27 -2.43
CA GLU A 19 1.63 -6.00 -1.04
C GLU A 19 2.82 -6.17 -0.10
N ARG A 20 3.60 -7.26 -0.26
CA ARG A 20 4.81 -7.48 0.53
C ARG A 20 5.83 -6.36 0.35
N GLN A 21 6.08 -5.91 -0.89
CA GLN A 21 7.04 -4.84 -1.17
C GLN A 21 6.53 -3.48 -0.66
N ALA A 22 5.24 -3.19 -0.80
CA ALA A 22 4.63 -1.99 -0.28
C ALA A 22 4.69 -1.93 1.26
N TRP A 23 4.52 -3.08 1.93
CA TRP A 23 4.70 -3.18 3.37
C TRP A 23 6.15 -2.87 3.80
N LEU A 24 7.14 -3.49 3.15
CA LEU A 24 8.56 -3.21 3.43
C LEU A 24 8.90 -1.74 3.20
N LEU A 25 8.47 -1.17 2.08
CA LEU A 25 8.68 0.24 1.78
C LEU A 25 8.01 1.16 2.80
N THR A 26 6.82 0.80 3.28
CA THR A 26 6.12 1.56 4.33
C THR A 26 6.94 1.61 5.63
N VAL A 27 7.59 0.51 6.00
CA VAL A 27 8.47 0.47 7.17
C VAL A 27 9.66 1.41 7.01
N GLU A 28 10.38 1.30 5.88
CA GLU A 28 11.56 2.14 5.59
C GLU A 28 11.22 3.63 5.50
N LEU A 29 10.10 3.97 4.84
CA LEU A 29 9.62 5.35 4.75
C LEU A 29 9.27 5.91 6.12
N ARG A 30 8.67 5.10 7.01
CA ARG A 30 8.34 5.54 8.36
C ARG A 30 9.59 5.80 9.19
N ASP A 31 10.60 4.95 9.08
CA ASP A 31 11.88 5.14 9.77
C ASP A 31 12.59 6.40 9.28
N ALA A 32 12.67 6.56 7.96
CA ALA A 32 13.20 7.78 7.34
C ALA A 32 12.42 9.03 7.76
N GLN A 33 11.09 8.95 7.85
CA GLN A 33 10.24 10.05 8.30
C GLN A 33 10.60 10.43 9.73
N LEU A 34 10.72 9.48 10.66
CA LEU A 34 11.07 9.74 12.07
C LEU A 34 12.43 10.41 12.25
N ALA A 35 13.37 10.21 11.33
CA ALA A 35 14.67 10.87 11.34
C ALA A 35 14.63 12.33 10.82
N LEU A 36 13.53 12.76 10.21
CA LEU A 36 13.37 14.11 9.65
C LEU A 36 12.78 15.09 10.67
N LYS A 37 13.04 16.38 10.44
CA LYS A 37 12.26 17.44 11.06
C LYS A 37 10.81 17.39 10.54
N PRO A 38 9.79 17.49 11.41
CA PRO A 38 8.40 17.57 10.98
C PRO A 38 8.14 18.74 10.01
N PHE A 39 7.16 18.57 9.11
CA PHE A 39 6.67 19.61 8.20
C PHE A 39 7.71 20.18 7.22
N CYS A 40 8.75 19.41 6.90
CA CYS A 40 9.63 19.72 5.77
C CYS A 40 9.12 19.03 4.48
N ALA A 41 9.61 19.48 3.32
CA ALA A 41 9.18 18.93 2.04
C ALA A 41 9.36 17.39 1.95
N HIS A 42 10.45 16.85 2.50
CA HIS A 42 10.66 15.40 2.57
C HIS A 42 9.62 14.71 3.46
N TRP A 43 9.29 15.30 4.61
CA TRP A 43 8.27 14.75 5.51
C TRP A 43 6.90 14.68 4.83
N GLU A 44 6.50 15.76 4.16
CA GLU A 44 5.22 15.85 3.44
C GLU A 44 5.17 14.89 2.25
N THR A 45 6.28 14.75 1.51
CA THR A 45 6.39 13.81 0.40
C THR A 45 6.21 12.37 0.88
N ILE A 46 6.84 12.00 1.99
CA ILE A 46 6.69 10.66 2.58
C ILE A 46 5.23 10.43 3.02
N ASP A 47 4.61 11.41 3.66
CA ASP A 47 3.21 11.31 4.09
C ASP A 47 2.25 11.13 2.91
N GLN A 48 2.46 11.89 1.83
CA GLN A 48 1.69 11.74 0.59
C GLN A 48 1.91 10.38 -0.06
N LEU A 49 3.15 9.89 -0.11
CA LEU A 49 3.47 8.58 -0.67
C LEU A 49 2.77 7.45 0.09
N HIS A 50 2.67 7.51 1.42
CA HIS A 50 1.90 6.54 2.19
C HIS A 50 0.42 6.49 1.78
N ARG A 51 -0.20 7.66 1.57
CA ARG A 51 -1.60 7.77 1.13
C ARG A 51 -1.80 7.19 -0.27
N ASP A 52 -0.91 7.54 -1.19
CA ASP A 52 -0.96 7.07 -2.58
C ASP A 52 -0.76 5.56 -2.68
N MET A 53 0.17 5.00 -1.91
CA MET A 53 0.37 3.55 -1.82
C MET A 53 -0.87 2.85 -1.29
N ARG A 54 -1.48 3.35 -0.21
CA ARG A 54 -2.71 2.76 0.35
C ARG A 54 -3.83 2.75 -0.69
N LYS A 55 -4.04 3.89 -1.35
CA LYS A 55 -5.03 4.02 -2.42
C LYS A 55 -4.77 3.05 -3.58
N ALA A 56 -3.51 2.93 -4.00
CA ALA A 56 -3.12 2.00 -5.06
C ALA A 56 -3.39 0.54 -4.66
N LEU A 57 -3.00 0.13 -3.45
CA LEU A 57 -3.25 -1.23 -2.94
C LEU A 57 -4.74 -1.55 -2.84
N ASN A 58 -5.57 -0.58 -2.41
CA ASN A 58 -7.01 -0.74 -2.37
C ASN A 58 -7.59 -1.00 -3.77
N LEU A 59 -7.23 -0.17 -4.76
CA LEU A 59 -7.71 -0.33 -6.13
C LEU A 59 -7.23 -1.63 -6.77
N LEU A 60 -5.98 -2.04 -6.52
CA LEU A 60 -5.44 -3.33 -6.99
C LEU A 60 -6.16 -4.54 -6.36
N ASN A 61 -6.72 -4.37 -5.16
CA ASN A 61 -7.52 -5.36 -4.45
C ASN A 61 -9.03 -5.28 -4.75
N ASN A 62 -9.44 -4.51 -5.77
CA ASN A 62 -10.85 -4.26 -6.08
C ASN A 62 -11.65 -3.65 -4.90
N ARG A 63 -10.97 -2.90 -4.01
CA ARG A 63 -11.58 -2.16 -2.89
C ARG A 63 -11.76 -0.69 -3.27
N PRO A 64 -12.72 0.02 -2.66
CA PRO A 64 -12.81 1.48 -2.80
C PRO A 64 -11.48 2.16 -2.46
N ALA A 65 -11.13 3.23 -3.18
CA ALA A 65 -9.90 3.98 -2.96
C ALA A 65 -9.70 4.40 -1.50
N ASP A 66 -10.80 4.81 -0.86
CA ASP A 66 -10.84 5.30 0.52
C ASP A 66 -11.13 4.19 1.53
N TYR A 67 -11.04 2.91 1.12
CA TYR A 67 -11.24 1.79 2.03
C TYR A 67 -10.21 1.85 3.15
N GLU A 68 -10.74 1.93 4.38
CA GLU A 68 -9.94 1.78 5.58
C GLU A 68 -10.17 0.38 6.14
N GLU A 69 -9.09 -0.40 6.24
CA GLU A 69 -9.16 -1.70 6.89
C GLU A 69 -9.65 -1.49 8.34
N PRO A 70 -10.71 -2.19 8.77
CA PRO A 70 -11.20 -2.07 10.14
C PRO A 70 -10.04 -2.37 11.07
N HIS A 71 -9.70 -1.41 11.95
CA HIS A 71 -8.78 -1.68 13.05
C HIS A 71 -9.38 -2.83 13.86
N PHE A 72 -8.86 -4.05 13.67
CA PHE A 72 -9.17 -5.15 14.55
C PHE A 72 -8.65 -4.77 15.94
N ALA A 73 -9.58 -4.39 16.82
CA ALA A 73 -9.25 -4.24 18.22
C ALA A 73 -8.62 -5.56 18.71
N PRO A 74 -7.55 -5.52 19.52
CA PRO A 74 -6.79 -6.71 19.92
C PRO A 74 -7.60 -7.77 20.70
N MET A 75 -8.89 -7.56 20.94
CA MET A 75 -9.79 -8.47 21.66
C MET A 75 -10.67 -9.35 20.75
N SER A 76 -10.49 -9.37 19.43
CA SER A 76 -11.36 -10.14 18.51
C SER A 76 -10.78 -11.46 17.98
N ARG A 77 -9.78 -12.05 18.66
CA ARG A 77 -9.44 -13.47 18.50
C ARG A 77 -9.68 -14.18 19.84
N GLY A 78 -10.93 -14.59 20.06
CA GLY A 78 -11.27 -15.65 21.00
C GLY A 78 -11.15 -17.01 20.33
#